data_AF-A0A1P8WM67-F1
#
_entry.id   AF-A0A1P8WM67-F1
#
_cell.length_a   1.000
_cell.length_b   1.000
_cell.length_c   1.000
_cell.angle_alpha   90.00
_cell.angle_beta   90.00
_cell.angle_gamma   90.00
#
_symmetry.space_group_name_H-M   'P 1'
#
loop_
_entity.id
_entity.type
_entity.pdbx_description
1 polymer ?
#
loop_
_entity_poly.entity_id
_entity_poly.type
_entity_poly.pdbx_seq_one_letter_code
_entity_poly.pdbx_strand_id
1 'polypeptide(L)'
;MNIRTITLICFTLALTAPDSRADALPGARPTIDASQFASLQAAFDAVPEQGGLVRLPAGDFEITEPLLLQRGDVRVEGAGSATNIINRNEDGKPALIVQHPDGAKVKKADRLWRVNLTNFRITGNEKSGHGIEAIFVEEIFIQGVSVSYNGKDGIKLDRCYEDPRVSNCLMTYNKSIGLNLLGCHDIVVSSNQFEENKDALHCIDGFNLCMTGNCVDDHLDKGVVIENTYGSVLSGNMIEECNGTGVTLDRDCYGITISANVIAHNGAGVDLVDAHGCAVSANTFTIMKQHALRIGKNSGRITVTGNNFSNSYMGDGKVKRALKDLSAGGLVLDSTQDVTVTGNVFSGLTTTAISQTGDNKHVQLNGNVIVSDDKPAEESKK
;
A
#
# COMPACT_ATOMS: atom_id res chain seq x y z
N MET A 1 -68.99 -39.19 47.86
CA MET A 1 -69.54 -37.97 47.21
C MET A 1 -69.00 -36.76 47.97
N ASN A 2 -68.55 -35.74 47.23
CA ASN A 2 -67.87 -34.49 47.64
C ASN A 2 -66.33 -34.54 47.80
N ILE A 3 -65.65 -34.58 46.65
CA ILE A 3 -64.24 -34.17 46.50
C ILE A 3 -64.24 -32.64 46.34
N ARG A 4 -63.53 -31.93 47.22
CA ARG A 4 -63.33 -30.47 47.13
C ARG A 4 -62.13 -30.18 46.24
N THR A 5 -62.38 -29.61 45.07
CA THR A 5 -61.35 -29.08 44.16
C THR A 5 -60.82 -27.76 44.71
N ILE A 6 -59.52 -27.70 45.02
CA ILE A 6 -58.81 -26.46 45.36
C ILE A 6 -58.26 -25.88 44.05
N THR A 7 -58.82 -24.75 43.61
CA THR A 7 -58.30 -23.99 42.47
C THR A 7 -57.18 -23.09 42.96
N LEU A 8 -55.94 -23.41 42.58
CA LEU A 8 -54.77 -22.58 42.80
C LEU A 8 -54.72 -21.52 41.69
N ILE A 9 -54.99 -20.25 42.02
CA ILE A 9 -54.85 -19.13 41.10
C ILE A 9 -53.39 -18.66 41.17
N CYS A 10 -52.58 -19.04 40.18
CA CYS A 10 -51.24 -18.48 39.97
C CYS A 10 -51.38 -17.06 39.40
N PHE A 11 -51.10 -16.04 40.23
CA PHE A 11 -50.80 -14.69 39.76
C PHE A 11 -49.38 -14.67 39.19
N THR A 12 -49.23 -14.71 37.87
CA THR A 12 -47.97 -14.34 37.20
C THR A 12 -47.85 -12.82 37.24
N LEU A 13 -47.13 -12.30 38.24
CA LEU A 13 -46.58 -10.94 38.16
C LEU A 13 -45.56 -10.93 37.02
N ALA A 14 -45.94 -10.37 35.88
CA ALA A 14 -44.99 -9.96 34.86
C ALA A 14 -44.18 -8.79 35.45
N LEU A 15 -42.99 -9.11 35.97
CA LEU A 15 -41.96 -8.11 36.23
C LEU A 15 -41.53 -7.55 34.87
N THR A 16 -42.11 -6.41 34.48
CA THR A 16 -41.51 -5.57 33.44
C THR A 16 -40.16 -5.11 33.97
N ALA A 17 -39.09 -5.66 33.40
CA ALA A 17 -37.75 -5.14 33.64
C ALA A 17 -37.77 -3.63 33.34
N PRO A 18 -37.26 -2.78 34.24
CA PRO A 18 -37.10 -1.37 33.92
C PRO A 18 -36.15 -1.28 32.71
N ASP A 19 -36.60 -0.59 31.68
CA ASP A 19 -35.82 -0.24 30.50
C ASP A 19 -34.64 0.62 30.96
N SER A 20 -33.53 -0.04 31.27
CA SER A 20 -32.31 0.62 31.74
C SER A 20 -31.55 1.18 30.55
N ARG A 21 -32.14 2.12 29.83
CA ARG A 21 -31.36 3.15 29.15
C ARG A 21 -30.84 4.08 30.24
N ALA A 22 -29.77 3.63 30.91
CA ALA A 22 -28.97 4.48 31.76
C ALA A 22 -28.62 5.75 30.96
N ASP A 23 -28.81 6.90 31.59
CA ASP A 23 -28.60 8.22 31.02
C ASP A 23 -27.31 8.26 30.20
N ALA A 24 -27.44 8.31 28.88
CA ALA A 24 -26.30 8.41 27.99
C ALA A 24 -25.54 9.71 28.33
N LEU A 25 -24.20 9.64 28.35
CA LEU A 25 -23.36 10.82 28.58
C LEU A 25 -23.77 11.93 27.60
N PRO A 26 -23.97 13.19 28.05
CA PRO A 26 -24.32 14.29 27.15
C PRO A 26 -23.35 14.40 25.97
N GLY A 27 -23.88 14.39 24.75
CA GLY A 27 -23.10 14.41 23.51
C GLY A 27 -22.64 13.04 23.00
N ALA A 28 -22.81 11.96 23.78
CA ALA A 28 -22.56 10.60 23.29
C ALA A 28 -23.54 10.24 22.17
N ARG A 29 -23.04 9.51 21.19
CA ARG A 29 -23.82 9.07 20.02
C ARG A 29 -23.95 7.55 20.03
N PRO A 30 -25.09 7.01 19.60
CA PRO A 30 -25.27 5.57 19.54
C PRO A 30 -24.23 4.95 18.59
N THR A 31 -23.66 3.82 19.00
CA THR A 31 -22.96 2.94 18.07
C THR A 31 -23.99 2.26 17.18
N ILE A 32 -23.75 2.28 15.87
CA ILE A 32 -24.55 1.54 14.90
C ILE A 32 -24.04 0.10 14.89
N ASP A 33 -24.85 -0.84 15.37
CA ASP A 33 -24.62 -2.26 15.22
C ASP A 33 -25.24 -2.75 13.92
N ALA A 34 -24.42 -3.02 12.90
CA ALA A 34 -24.90 -3.37 11.57
C ALA A 34 -25.69 -4.70 11.54
N SER A 35 -25.56 -5.56 12.56
CA SER A 35 -26.36 -6.79 12.66
C SER A 35 -27.86 -6.54 12.87
N GLN A 36 -28.22 -5.33 13.28
CA GLN A 36 -29.61 -4.91 13.50
C GLN A 36 -30.28 -4.33 12.24
N PHE A 37 -29.55 -4.26 11.13
CA PHE A 37 -30.03 -3.69 9.87
C PHE A 37 -30.21 -4.77 8.81
N ALA A 38 -31.13 -4.53 7.88
CA ALA A 38 -31.39 -5.45 6.77
C ALA A 38 -30.22 -5.54 5.77
N SER A 39 -29.31 -4.57 5.76
CA SER A 39 -28.13 -4.53 4.91
C SER A 39 -27.04 -3.64 5.51
N LEU A 40 -25.80 -3.80 5.03
CA LEU A 40 -24.70 -2.92 5.39
C LEU A 40 -24.96 -1.47 4.94
N GLN A 41 -25.59 -1.27 3.79
CA GLN A 41 -25.94 0.07 3.33
C GLN A 41 -26.92 0.76 4.30
N ALA A 42 -27.95 0.04 4.76
CA ALA A 42 -28.90 0.60 5.72
C ALA A 42 -28.23 0.98 7.05
N ALA A 43 -27.18 0.26 7.46
CA ALA A 43 -26.36 0.63 8.61
C ALA A 43 -25.54 1.91 8.34
N PHE A 44 -24.95 2.06 7.15
CA PHE A 44 -24.24 3.29 6.77
C PHE A 44 -25.16 4.50 6.64
N ASP A 45 -26.36 4.32 6.10
CA ASP A 45 -27.38 5.37 5.99
C ASP A 45 -27.88 5.84 7.36
N ALA A 46 -27.80 4.99 8.38
CA ALA A 46 -28.18 5.30 9.75
C ALA A 46 -27.13 6.13 10.50
N VAL A 47 -25.94 6.35 9.93
CA VAL A 47 -24.90 7.19 10.55
C VAL A 47 -25.41 8.65 10.63
N PRO A 48 -25.45 9.25 11.84
CA PRO A 48 -25.87 10.65 12.00
C PRO A 48 -24.98 11.62 11.22
N GLU A 49 -25.51 12.80 10.91
CA GLU A 49 -24.78 13.87 10.20
C GLU A 49 -23.45 14.21 10.89
N GLN A 50 -23.43 14.18 12.21
CA GLN A 50 -22.24 14.53 12.98
C GLN A 50 -21.16 13.43 12.97
N GLY A 51 -21.45 12.23 12.47
CA GLY A 51 -20.56 11.06 12.48
C GLY A 51 -20.83 10.09 13.65
N GLY A 52 -20.04 9.01 13.73
CA GLY A 52 -20.22 7.96 14.74
C GLY A 52 -19.40 6.68 14.49
N LEU A 53 -19.76 5.60 15.16
CA LEU A 53 -19.13 4.27 14.99
C LEU A 53 -20.15 3.30 14.38
N VAL A 54 -19.74 2.62 13.30
CA VAL A 54 -20.45 1.48 12.72
C VAL A 54 -19.65 0.21 13.01
N ARG A 55 -20.29 -0.76 13.67
CA ARG A 55 -19.73 -2.10 13.91
C ARG A 55 -20.31 -3.10 12.92
N LEU A 56 -19.44 -3.67 12.10
CA LEU A 56 -19.77 -4.75 11.19
C LEU A 56 -19.65 -6.09 11.93
N PRO A 57 -20.68 -6.95 11.90
CA PRO A 57 -20.58 -8.27 12.52
C PRO A 57 -19.60 -9.18 11.76
N ALA A 58 -19.17 -10.26 12.39
CA ALA A 58 -18.55 -11.36 11.68
C ALA A 58 -19.54 -11.99 10.70
N GLY A 59 -19.08 -12.36 9.51
CA GLY A 59 -19.89 -12.93 8.44
C GLY A 59 -19.38 -12.56 7.05
N ASP A 60 -19.95 -13.23 6.06
CA ASP A 60 -19.80 -12.90 4.65
C ASP A 60 -21.01 -12.06 4.19
N PHE A 61 -20.74 -10.90 3.60
CA PHE A 61 -21.76 -9.95 3.16
C PHE A 61 -21.61 -9.71 1.66
N GLU A 62 -22.45 -10.37 0.87
CA GLU A 62 -22.45 -10.20 -0.58
C GLU A 62 -23.14 -8.89 -0.99
N ILE A 63 -22.49 -8.15 -1.89
CA ILE A 63 -23.02 -6.93 -2.49
C ILE A 63 -22.94 -7.02 -4.01
N THR A 64 -23.93 -6.48 -4.71
CA THR A 64 -23.93 -6.33 -6.18
C THR A 64 -23.84 -4.88 -6.62
N GLU A 65 -23.98 -3.96 -5.68
CA GLU A 65 -23.86 -2.51 -5.86
C GLU A 65 -22.90 -1.95 -4.79
N PRO A 66 -22.19 -0.85 -5.07
CA PRO A 66 -21.27 -0.26 -4.11
C PRO A 66 -21.96 0.13 -2.81
N LEU A 67 -21.29 -0.12 -1.69
CA LEU A 67 -21.64 0.51 -0.42
C LEU A 67 -21.16 1.97 -0.45
N LEU A 68 -22.02 2.89 -0.03
CA LEU A 68 -21.74 4.32 0.02
C LEU A 68 -21.58 4.75 1.48
N LEU A 69 -20.39 5.21 1.84
CA LEU A 69 -20.11 5.87 3.10
C LEU A 69 -20.01 7.38 2.87
N GLN A 70 -21.06 8.11 3.26
CA GLN A 70 -21.25 9.51 2.90
C GLN A 70 -21.23 10.47 4.09
N ARG A 71 -20.55 10.08 5.17
CA ARG A 71 -20.41 10.86 6.40
C ARG A 71 -18.94 10.97 6.78
N GLY A 72 -18.54 12.14 7.28
CA GLY A 72 -17.28 12.33 7.98
C GLY A 72 -17.42 11.95 9.45
N ASP A 73 -16.35 12.11 10.22
CA ASP A 73 -16.31 11.83 11.66
C ASP A 73 -16.79 10.42 11.99
N VAL A 74 -16.47 9.46 11.11
CA VAL A 74 -17.01 8.11 11.15
C VAL A 74 -15.91 7.07 11.23
N ARG A 75 -16.13 6.06 12.07
CA ARG A 75 -15.35 4.83 12.08
C ARG A 75 -16.23 3.66 11.65
N VAL A 76 -15.74 2.87 10.70
CA VAL A 76 -16.29 1.56 10.35
C VAL A 76 -15.34 0.49 10.87
N GLU A 77 -15.81 -0.35 11.77
CA GLU A 77 -15.02 -1.37 12.47
C GLU A 77 -15.63 -2.75 12.24
N GLY A 78 -14.84 -3.68 11.69
CA GLY A 78 -15.22 -5.09 11.59
C GLY A 78 -14.65 -5.97 12.70
N ALA A 79 -15.01 -7.25 12.64
CA ALA A 79 -14.54 -8.30 13.54
C ALA A 79 -13.22 -8.95 13.08
N GLY A 80 -12.33 -8.18 12.45
CA GLY A 80 -11.09 -8.66 11.84
C GLY A 80 -11.33 -9.46 10.56
N SER A 81 -10.56 -10.52 10.36
CA SER A 81 -10.67 -11.39 9.17
C SER A 81 -12.01 -12.13 9.05
N ALA A 82 -12.82 -12.13 10.11
CA ALA A 82 -14.14 -12.75 10.14
C ALA A 82 -15.23 -11.87 9.52
N THR A 83 -15.00 -10.57 9.31
CA THR A 83 -15.92 -9.69 8.56
C THR A 83 -15.42 -9.58 7.12
N ASN A 84 -16.23 -10.03 6.16
CA ASN A 84 -15.85 -10.06 4.76
C ASN A 84 -16.97 -9.50 3.87
N ILE A 85 -16.69 -8.41 3.17
CA ILE A 85 -17.58 -7.81 2.18
C ILE A 85 -17.19 -8.35 0.81
N ILE A 86 -18.12 -9.02 0.13
CA ILE A 86 -17.86 -9.72 -1.12
C ILE A 86 -18.54 -8.97 -2.27
N ASN A 87 -17.76 -8.31 -3.10
CA ASN A 87 -18.25 -7.62 -4.29
C ASN A 87 -18.50 -8.60 -5.44
N ARG A 88 -19.78 -8.91 -5.66
CA ARG A 88 -20.29 -9.73 -6.76
C ARG A 88 -20.59 -8.91 -8.02
N ASN A 89 -20.38 -7.59 -8.01
CA ASN A 89 -20.59 -6.75 -9.19
C ASN A 89 -19.66 -7.18 -10.35
N GLU A 90 -20.23 -7.26 -11.56
CA GLU A 90 -19.50 -7.54 -12.80
C GLU A 90 -19.47 -6.34 -13.78
N ASP A 91 -20.04 -5.21 -13.37
CA ASP A 91 -20.11 -3.97 -14.17
C ASP A 91 -18.90 -3.04 -13.92
N GLY A 92 -17.86 -3.51 -13.24
CA GLY A 92 -16.66 -2.73 -12.93
C GLY A 92 -16.86 -1.67 -11.84
N LYS A 93 -17.89 -1.80 -10.98
CA LYS A 93 -18.16 -0.86 -9.88
C LYS A 93 -17.40 -1.23 -8.59
N PRO A 94 -16.94 -0.24 -7.80
CA PRO A 94 -16.23 -0.49 -6.54
C PRO A 94 -17.07 -1.24 -5.49
N ALA A 95 -16.42 -1.85 -4.49
CA ALA A 95 -17.12 -2.47 -3.37
C ALA A 95 -17.58 -1.43 -2.34
N LEU A 96 -16.67 -0.53 -1.95
CA LEU A 96 -16.93 0.56 -1.00
C LEU A 96 -16.49 1.89 -1.61
N ILE A 97 -17.40 2.87 -1.62
CA ILE A 97 -17.12 4.25 -2.01
C ILE A 97 -17.27 5.16 -0.80
N VAL A 98 -16.20 5.87 -0.45
CA VAL A 98 -16.18 6.89 0.59
C VAL A 98 -16.12 8.27 -0.07
N GLN A 99 -17.24 9.00 -0.04
CA GLN A 99 -17.32 10.31 -0.69
C GLN A 99 -18.46 11.15 -0.11
N HIS A 100 -18.37 12.46 -0.23
CA HIS A 100 -19.53 13.33 -0.01
C HIS A 100 -20.66 12.99 -1.01
N PRO A 101 -21.95 13.18 -0.67
CA PRO A 101 -23.07 12.92 -1.60
C PRO A 101 -22.93 13.60 -2.98
N ASP A 102 -22.35 14.79 -3.03
CA ASP A 102 -22.06 15.51 -4.29
C ASP A 102 -20.87 14.96 -5.09
N GLY A 103 -20.18 13.94 -4.55
CA GLY A 103 -19.02 13.30 -5.15
C GLY A 103 -17.95 14.32 -5.55
N ALA A 104 -17.46 14.21 -6.79
CA ALA A 104 -16.42 15.09 -7.31
C ALA A 104 -16.80 16.57 -7.45
N LYS A 105 -18.08 16.93 -7.25
CA LYS A 105 -18.57 18.32 -7.31
C LYS A 105 -18.58 19.00 -5.94
N VAL A 106 -18.22 18.28 -4.88
CA VAL A 106 -18.19 18.81 -3.51
C VAL A 106 -17.28 20.04 -3.42
N LYS A 107 -17.73 21.06 -2.69
CA LYS A 107 -16.90 22.24 -2.39
C LYS A 107 -15.86 21.86 -1.34
N LYS A 108 -14.68 22.49 -1.36
CA LYS A 108 -13.61 22.19 -0.39
C LYS A 108 -14.09 22.23 1.07
N ALA A 109 -14.96 23.18 1.42
CA ALA A 109 -15.49 23.34 2.78
C ALA A 109 -16.43 22.21 3.25
N ASP A 110 -17.02 21.45 2.31
CA ASP A 110 -18.03 20.43 2.57
C ASP A 110 -17.48 19.00 2.41
N ARG A 111 -16.18 18.87 2.15
CA ARG A 111 -15.51 17.56 2.03
C ARG A 111 -15.66 16.75 3.31
N LEU A 112 -15.59 15.43 3.18
CA LEU A 112 -15.61 14.55 4.34
C LEU A 112 -14.29 14.67 5.10
N TRP A 113 -14.35 14.67 6.42
CA TRP A 113 -13.19 14.67 7.31
C TRP A 113 -13.19 13.44 8.20
N ARG A 114 -12.03 12.98 8.65
CA ARG A 114 -11.87 12.01 9.75
C ARG A 114 -12.65 10.72 9.54
N VAL A 115 -12.35 10.02 8.46
CA VAL A 115 -12.95 8.71 8.15
C VAL A 115 -11.96 7.61 8.50
N ASN A 116 -12.38 6.65 9.34
CA ASN A 116 -11.57 5.51 9.74
C ASN A 116 -12.20 4.18 9.27
N LEU A 117 -11.45 3.38 8.54
CA LEU A 117 -11.84 2.04 8.09
C LEU A 117 -10.93 1.00 8.75
N THR A 118 -11.49 0.08 9.54
CA THR A 118 -10.66 -0.83 10.32
C THR A 118 -11.17 -2.26 10.47
N ASN A 119 -10.24 -3.22 10.42
CA ASN A 119 -10.43 -4.61 10.82
C ASN A 119 -11.55 -5.34 10.07
N PHE A 120 -11.55 -5.29 8.74
CA PHE A 120 -12.43 -6.10 7.90
C PHE A 120 -11.76 -6.45 6.57
N ARG A 121 -12.43 -7.29 5.78
CA ARG A 121 -11.96 -7.71 4.46
C ARG A 121 -12.91 -7.25 3.38
N ILE A 122 -12.36 -6.93 2.21
CA ILE A 122 -13.09 -6.75 0.97
C ILE A 122 -12.50 -7.72 -0.07
N THR A 123 -13.35 -8.56 -0.64
CA THR A 123 -13.00 -9.40 -1.79
C THR A 123 -13.82 -9.00 -3.02
N GLY A 124 -13.17 -9.01 -4.17
CA GLY A 124 -13.83 -8.76 -5.45
C GLY A 124 -13.85 -9.98 -6.36
N ASN A 125 -14.02 -9.70 -7.64
CA ASN A 125 -13.82 -10.63 -8.74
C ASN A 125 -13.14 -9.91 -9.92
N GLU A 126 -12.69 -10.63 -10.94
CA GLU A 126 -11.94 -10.04 -12.06
C GLU A 126 -12.68 -8.94 -12.84
N LYS A 127 -14.03 -8.91 -12.78
CA LYS A 127 -14.87 -7.91 -13.45
C LYS A 127 -15.34 -6.80 -12.51
N SER A 128 -15.09 -6.91 -11.21
CA SER A 128 -15.44 -5.88 -10.23
C SER A 128 -14.57 -4.62 -10.38
N GLY A 129 -14.98 -3.52 -9.77
CA GLY A 129 -14.19 -2.29 -9.73
C GLY A 129 -13.09 -2.32 -8.66
N HIS A 130 -12.87 -1.18 -8.01
CA HIS A 130 -11.93 -1.06 -6.90
C HIS A 130 -12.47 -1.76 -5.64
N GLY A 131 -11.59 -2.23 -4.76
CA GLY A 131 -12.05 -2.67 -3.44
C GLY A 131 -12.59 -1.49 -2.62
N ILE A 132 -11.76 -0.46 -2.44
CA ILE A 132 -12.12 0.80 -1.78
C ILE A 132 -11.80 1.95 -2.73
N GLU A 133 -12.76 2.86 -2.92
CA GLU A 133 -12.54 4.13 -3.60
C GLU A 133 -12.91 5.28 -2.65
N ALA A 134 -11.94 6.12 -2.30
CA ALA A 134 -12.17 7.34 -1.52
C ALA A 134 -11.91 8.57 -2.38
N ILE A 135 -12.84 9.53 -2.36
CA ILE A 135 -12.79 10.73 -3.20
C ILE A 135 -12.94 11.97 -2.34
N PHE A 136 -11.93 12.85 -2.37
CA PHE A 136 -11.93 14.11 -1.60
C PHE A 136 -12.23 13.93 -0.11
N VAL A 137 -11.61 12.92 0.52
CA VAL A 137 -11.72 12.67 1.96
C VAL A 137 -10.46 13.20 2.64
N GLU A 138 -10.65 14.14 3.54
CA GLU A 138 -9.59 14.72 4.37
C GLU A 138 -9.43 13.88 5.65
N GLU A 139 -8.20 13.59 6.07
CA GLU A 139 -7.87 12.74 7.21
C GLU A 139 -8.51 11.34 7.15
N ILE A 140 -8.32 10.62 6.03
CA ILE A 140 -8.72 9.22 5.92
C ILE A 140 -7.66 8.30 6.55
N PHE A 141 -8.09 7.37 7.41
CA PHE A 141 -7.24 6.35 8.01
C PHE A 141 -7.77 4.94 7.75
N ILE A 142 -6.98 4.13 7.04
CA ILE A 142 -7.30 2.73 6.76
C ILE A 142 -6.31 1.85 7.52
N GLN A 143 -6.81 0.98 8.40
CA GLN A 143 -5.97 0.15 9.26
C GLN A 143 -6.48 -1.27 9.45
N GLY A 144 -5.62 -2.27 9.23
CA GLY A 144 -6.00 -3.67 9.49
C GLY A 144 -7.02 -4.20 8.50
N VAL A 145 -7.07 -3.62 7.29
CA VAL A 145 -8.01 -4.00 6.23
C VAL A 145 -7.29 -4.89 5.22
N SER A 146 -7.94 -5.98 4.79
CA SER A 146 -7.46 -6.78 3.66
C SER A 146 -8.33 -6.54 2.43
N VAL A 147 -7.72 -6.25 1.29
CA VAL A 147 -8.41 -5.97 0.03
C VAL A 147 -7.82 -6.81 -1.09
N SER A 148 -8.62 -7.71 -1.66
CA SER A 148 -8.08 -8.72 -2.58
C SER A 148 -9.02 -9.12 -3.73
N TYR A 149 -8.43 -9.60 -4.82
CA TYR A 149 -9.12 -10.15 -6.00
C TYR A 149 -10.04 -9.16 -6.73
N ASN A 150 -9.82 -7.87 -6.57
CA ASN A 150 -10.61 -6.85 -7.27
C ASN A 150 -10.18 -6.73 -8.74
N GLY A 151 -11.14 -6.40 -9.61
CA GLY A 151 -10.89 -6.25 -11.06
C GLY A 151 -10.16 -4.96 -11.43
N LYS A 152 -10.04 -4.02 -10.49
CA LYS A 152 -9.19 -2.83 -10.59
C LYS A 152 -8.23 -2.75 -9.39
N ASP A 153 -8.01 -1.56 -8.86
CA ASP A 153 -7.11 -1.33 -7.72
C ASP A 153 -7.69 -1.93 -6.43
N GLY A 154 -6.83 -2.32 -5.49
CA GLY A 154 -7.26 -2.69 -4.15
C GLY A 154 -7.89 -1.46 -3.47
N ILE A 155 -7.05 -0.47 -3.19
CA ILE A 155 -7.47 0.81 -2.60
C ILE A 155 -7.09 1.94 -3.55
N LYS A 156 -8.06 2.81 -3.86
CA LYS A 156 -7.83 4.04 -4.61
C LYS A 156 -8.21 5.24 -3.75
N LEU A 157 -7.24 6.13 -3.50
CA LEU A 157 -7.45 7.42 -2.87
C LEU A 157 -7.30 8.50 -3.94
N ASP A 158 -8.41 9.12 -4.32
CA ASP A 158 -8.46 10.19 -5.32
C ASP A 158 -8.62 11.54 -4.62
N ARG A 159 -7.55 12.33 -4.66
CA ARG A 159 -7.47 13.70 -4.13
C ARG A 159 -7.90 13.80 -2.66
N CYS A 160 -7.46 12.83 -1.87
CA CYS A 160 -7.50 12.87 -0.41
C CYS A 160 -6.30 13.69 0.06
N TYR A 161 -6.49 15.00 0.22
CA TYR A 161 -5.37 15.93 0.30
C TYR A 161 -4.76 15.94 1.68
N GLU A 162 -5.57 15.99 2.74
CA GLU A 162 -5.03 16.16 4.09
C GLU A 162 -4.78 14.79 4.75
N ASP A 163 -3.52 14.49 5.04
CA ASP A 163 -3.05 13.40 5.91
C ASP A 163 -3.70 12.00 5.69
N PRO A 164 -3.77 11.44 4.46
CA PRO A 164 -4.23 10.08 4.26
C PRO A 164 -3.22 9.07 4.81
N ARG A 165 -3.73 8.10 5.57
CA ARG A 165 -2.92 7.06 6.23
C ARG A 165 -3.43 5.67 5.87
N VAL A 166 -2.54 4.83 5.37
CA VAL A 166 -2.81 3.40 5.11
C VAL A 166 -1.78 2.57 5.86
N SER A 167 -2.22 1.80 6.86
CA SER A 167 -1.28 1.04 7.68
C SER A 167 -1.77 -0.35 8.08
N ASN A 168 -0.86 -1.30 8.24
CA ASN A 168 -1.20 -2.66 8.69
C ASN A 168 -2.26 -3.33 7.81
N CYS A 169 -2.28 -3.02 6.51
CA CYS A 169 -3.23 -3.55 5.55
C CYS A 169 -2.58 -4.61 4.65
N LEU A 170 -3.42 -5.48 4.08
CA LEU A 170 -3.02 -6.47 3.08
C LEU A 170 -3.71 -6.12 1.76
N MET A 171 -2.95 -5.89 0.70
CA MET A 171 -3.46 -5.56 -0.63
C MET A 171 -2.92 -6.59 -1.61
N THR A 172 -3.72 -7.59 -1.95
CA THR A 172 -3.22 -8.79 -2.66
C THR A 172 -4.07 -9.20 -3.85
N TYR A 173 -3.44 -9.70 -4.90
CA TYR A 173 -4.12 -10.30 -6.06
C TYR A 173 -5.13 -9.38 -6.78
N ASN A 174 -4.97 -8.06 -6.70
CA ASN A 174 -5.82 -7.12 -7.44
C ASN A 174 -5.28 -6.96 -8.87
N LYS A 175 -6.19 -6.89 -9.85
CA LYS A 175 -5.81 -6.89 -11.29
C LYS A 175 -5.04 -5.64 -11.73
N SER A 176 -5.12 -4.55 -10.95
CA SER A 176 -4.41 -3.30 -11.20
C SER A 176 -3.46 -3.00 -10.04
N ILE A 177 -3.60 -1.86 -9.36
CA ILE A 177 -2.65 -1.40 -8.36
C ILE A 177 -3.11 -1.83 -6.96
N GLY A 178 -2.21 -2.26 -6.09
CA GLY A 178 -2.55 -2.56 -4.69
C GLY A 178 -3.09 -1.32 -3.95
N LEU A 179 -2.31 -0.24 -3.95
CA LEU A 179 -2.68 1.10 -3.45
C LEU A 179 -2.40 2.20 -4.48
N ASN A 180 -3.46 2.87 -4.94
CA ASN A 180 -3.38 3.94 -5.92
C ASN A 180 -3.68 5.31 -5.28
N LEU A 181 -2.65 6.13 -5.12
CA LEU A 181 -2.72 7.46 -4.50
C LEU A 181 -2.63 8.51 -5.61
N LEU A 182 -3.73 9.21 -5.87
CA LEU A 182 -3.82 10.21 -6.93
C LEU A 182 -4.03 11.58 -6.29
N GLY A 183 -3.10 12.52 -6.47
CA GLY A 183 -3.28 13.88 -5.96
C GLY A 183 -3.38 14.00 -4.44
N CYS A 184 -2.77 13.07 -3.69
CA CYS A 184 -2.82 13.04 -2.21
C CYS A 184 -1.63 13.81 -1.60
N HIS A 185 -1.77 14.41 -0.41
CA HIS A 185 -0.67 15.14 0.24
C HIS A 185 -0.42 14.59 1.65
N ASP A 186 0.80 14.75 2.18
CA ASP A 186 1.16 14.39 3.57
C ASP A 186 0.82 12.93 3.92
N ILE A 187 1.19 12.05 3.01
CA ILE A 187 0.72 10.66 2.95
C ILE A 187 1.56 9.78 3.87
N VAL A 188 0.92 8.87 4.62
CA VAL A 188 1.61 7.79 5.35
C VAL A 188 1.18 6.42 4.82
N VAL A 189 2.14 5.64 4.36
CA VAL A 189 1.96 4.23 3.98
C VAL A 189 2.94 3.38 4.78
N SER A 190 2.43 2.66 5.78
CA SER A 190 3.32 1.93 6.71
C SER A 190 2.87 0.54 7.11
N SER A 191 3.82 -0.38 7.25
CA SER A 191 3.54 -1.72 7.77
C SER A 191 2.50 -2.50 6.97
N ASN A 192 2.43 -2.29 5.65
CA ASN A 192 1.50 -3.00 4.77
C ASN A 192 2.19 -4.17 4.04
N GLN A 193 1.40 -5.15 3.64
CA GLN A 193 1.78 -6.22 2.72
C GLN A 193 1.12 -5.97 1.36
N PHE A 194 1.92 -5.99 0.30
CA PHE A 194 1.50 -6.00 -1.09
C PHE A 194 2.00 -7.28 -1.74
N GLU A 195 1.11 -7.99 -2.45
CA GLU A 195 1.46 -9.28 -3.06
C GLU A 195 0.68 -9.50 -4.36
N GLU A 196 1.35 -9.89 -5.44
CA GLU A 196 0.72 -10.35 -6.68
C GLU A 196 -0.35 -9.41 -7.28
N ASN A 197 -0.17 -8.10 -7.10
CA ASN A 197 -0.94 -7.11 -7.86
C ASN A 197 -0.24 -6.86 -9.20
N LYS A 198 -0.90 -6.18 -10.16
CA LYS A 198 -0.18 -5.73 -11.38
C LYS A 198 0.97 -4.82 -10.97
N ASP A 199 0.66 -3.75 -10.24
CA ASP A 199 1.64 -2.90 -9.56
C ASP A 199 1.32 -2.83 -8.05
N ALA A 200 2.32 -2.63 -7.20
CA ALA A 200 2.08 -2.58 -5.75
C ALA A 200 1.45 -1.25 -5.31
N LEU A 201 2.15 -0.14 -5.60
CA LEU A 201 1.78 1.18 -5.12
C LEU A 201 2.09 2.24 -6.16
N HIS A 202 1.12 3.12 -6.38
CA HIS A 202 1.29 4.34 -7.17
C HIS A 202 1.08 5.57 -6.28
N CYS A 203 1.96 6.57 -6.41
CA CYS A 203 1.79 7.92 -5.89
C CYS A 203 2.01 8.91 -7.01
N ILE A 204 0.91 9.41 -7.58
CA ILE A 204 0.92 10.22 -8.80
C ILE A 204 0.33 11.58 -8.50
N ASP A 205 1.03 12.64 -8.90
CA ASP A 205 0.65 14.04 -8.64
C ASP A 205 0.46 14.32 -7.14
N GLY A 206 1.12 13.55 -6.28
CA GLY A 206 1.03 13.64 -4.83
C GLY A 206 2.20 14.42 -4.21
N PHE A 207 2.17 14.59 -2.90
CA PHE A 207 3.22 15.29 -2.16
C PHE A 207 3.51 14.60 -0.83
N ASN A 208 4.78 14.62 -0.42
CA ASN A 208 5.23 14.19 0.91
C ASN A 208 4.83 12.75 1.27
N LEU A 209 5.08 11.78 0.38
CA LEU A 209 4.85 10.36 0.68
C LEU A 209 5.87 9.87 1.70
N CYS A 210 5.41 9.44 2.87
CA CYS A 210 6.18 8.67 3.84
C CYS A 210 5.81 7.19 3.74
N MET A 211 6.64 6.41 3.04
CA MET A 211 6.45 4.96 2.87
C MET A 211 7.50 4.19 3.67
N THR A 212 7.08 3.50 4.73
CA THR A 212 8.02 2.80 5.62
C THR A 212 7.56 1.46 6.17
N GLY A 213 8.48 0.51 6.27
CA GLY A 213 8.21 -0.80 6.89
C GLY A 213 7.22 -1.67 6.12
N ASN A 214 7.09 -1.47 4.80
CA ASN A 214 6.19 -2.26 3.96
C ASN A 214 6.93 -3.45 3.32
N CYS A 215 6.17 -4.49 3.00
CA CYS A 215 6.59 -5.63 2.21
C CYS A 215 5.88 -5.58 0.86
N VAL A 216 6.66 -5.60 -0.22
CA VAL A 216 6.20 -5.57 -1.62
C VAL A 216 6.79 -6.80 -2.31
N ASP A 217 5.93 -7.71 -2.76
CA ASP A 217 6.35 -9.06 -3.18
C ASP A 217 5.58 -9.55 -4.42
N ASP A 218 6.25 -10.28 -5.30
CA ASP A 218 5.68 -11.00 -6.44
C ASP A 218 4.74 -10.21 -7.38
N HIS A 219 5.01 -8.92 -7.59
CA HIS A 219 4.18 -8.10 -8.48
C HIS A 219 4.39 -8.41 -9.96
N LEU A 220 3.30 -8.42 -10.73
CA LEU A 220 3.32 -8.83 -12.14
C LEU A 220 4.03 -7.81 -13.05
N ASP A 221 4.29 -6.61 -12.54
CA ASP A 221 5.02 -5.54 -13.21
C ASP A 221 5.83 -4.70 -12.21
N LYS A 222 5.33 -3.56 -11.73
CA LYS A 222 6.14 -2.63 -10.91
C LYS A 222 5.87 -2.77 -9.42
N GLY A 223 6.89 -2.52 -8.61
CA GLY A 223 6.72 -2.38 -7.16
C GLY A 223 6.08 -1.03 -6.83
N VAL A 224 6.91 0.00 -6.71
CA VAL A 224 6.50 1.35 -6.33
C VAL A 224 6.73 2.34 -7.46
N VAL A 225 5.70 3.09 -7.83
CA VAL A 225 5.77 4.16 -8.84
C VAL A 225 5.43 5.49 -8.19
N ILE A 226 6.34 6.45 -8.32
CA ILE A 226 6.15 7.81 -7.82
C ILE A 226 6.36 8.77 -8.99
N GLU A 227 5.37 9.61 -9.24
CA GLU A 227 5.40 10.57 -10.34
C GLU A 227 4.95 11.94 -9.88
N ASN A 228 5.63 12.98 -10.37
CA ASN A 228 5.32 14.39 -10.11
C ASN A 228 5.06 14.65 -8.63
N THR A 229 6.06 14.29 -7.83
CA THR A 229 6.00 14.31 -6.37
C THR A 229 7.29 14.93 -5.83
N TYR A 230 7.19 15.56 -4.65
CA TYR A 230 8.37 16.02 -3.92
C TYR A 230 8.31 15.66 -2.43
N GLY A 231 9.46 15.76 -1.77
CA GLY A 231 9.54 15.71 -0.30
C GLY A 231 9.25 14.33 0.29
N SER A 232 9.33 13.27 -0.52
CA SER A 232 8.96 11.92 -0.13
C SER A 232 10.13 11.13 0.47
N VAL A 233 9.79 10.17 1.33
CA VAL A 233 10.70 9.21 1.95
C VAL A 233 10.19 7.80 1.70
N LEU A 234 10.99 7.00 1.00
CA LEU A 234 10.83 5.55 0.87
C LEU A 234 11.91 4.87 1.69
N SER A 235 11.56 4.37 2.88
CA SER A 235 12.58 3.83 3.77
C SER A 235 12.18 2.62 4.61
N GLY A 236 13.11 1.66 4.73
CA GLY A 236 12.92 0.48 5.57
C GLY A 236 11.91 -0.51 4.98
N ASN A 237 11.80 -0.60 3.65
CA ASN A 237 10.88 -1.52 2.98
C ASN A 237 11.62 -2.74 2.42
N MET A 238 10.91 -3.85 2.31
CA MET A 238 11.30 -5.01 1.51
C MET A 238 10.56 -4.94 0.18
N ILE A 239 11.29 -4.96 -0.94
CA ILE A 239 10.75 -4.87 -2.29
C ILE A 239 11.38 -5.97 -3.14
N GLU A 240 10.65 -7.06 -3.35
CA GLU A 240 11.17 -8.20 -4.08
C GLU A 240 10.23 -8.78 -5.13
N GLU A 241 10.84 -9.55 -6.03
CA GLU A 241 10.20 -10.38 -7.06
C GLU A 241 9.20 -9.66 -8.00
N CYS A 242 9.25 -8.32 -8.07
CA CYS A 242 8.54 -7.56 -9.09
C CYS A 242 9.10 -7.89 -10.47
N ASN A 243 8.25 -8.33 -11.39
CA ASN A 243 8.66 -8.74 -12.73
C ASN A 243 9.31 -7.59 -13.53
N GLY A 244 8.86 -6.36 -13.29
CA GLY A 244 9.39 -5.10 -13.81
C GLY A 244 10.34 -4.41 -12.85
N THR A 245 10.19 -3.09 -12.67
CA THR A 245 11.06 -2.28 -11.81
C THR A 245 10.53 -2.23 -10.39
N GLY A 246 11.40 -2.45 -9.39
CA GLY A 246 11.04 -2.37 -7.98
C GLY A 246 10.62 -0.97 -7.53
N VAL A 247 11.35 0.07 -7.93
CA VAL A 247 11.00 1.47 -7.66
C VAL A 247 11.23 2.35 -8.89
N THR A 248 10.25 3.17 -9.25
CA THR A 248 10.36 4.17 -10.32
C THR A 248 10.07 5.56 -9.76
N LEU A 249 10.99 6.50 -10.00
CA LEU A 249 10.68 7.93 -9.94
C LEU A 249 10.62 8.44 -11.40
N ASP A 250 9.54 9.13 -11.76
CA ASP A 250 9.39 9.76 -13.09
C ASP A 250 8.70 11.13 -12.98
N ARG A 251 8.73 11.89 -14.08
CA ARG A 251 7.94 13.10 -14.32
C ARG A 251 8.07 14.13 -13.20
N ASP A 252 9.11 14.96 -13.23
CA ASP A 252 9.34 16.06 -12.28
C ASP A 252 9.44 15.64 -10.79
N CYS A 253 10.09 14.52 -10.49
CA CYS A 253 10.32 14.11 -9.09
C CYS A 253 11.48 14.90 -8.47
N TYR A 254 11.34 15.40 -7.23
CA TYR A 254 12.48 16.07 -6.57
C TYR A 254 12.51 16.00 -5.04
N GLY A 255 13.72 16.03 -4.48
CA GLY A 255 13.92 16.00 -3.03
C GLY A 255 13.42 14.71 -2.36
N ILE A 256 13.45 13.58 -3.08
CA ILE A 256 12.99 12.29 -2.60
C ILE A 256 14.17 11.48 -2.05
N THR A 257 13.98 10.84 -0.91
CA THR A 257 14.96 9.93 -0.30
C THR A 257 14.49 8.48 -0.40
N ILE A 258 15.26 7.64 -1.08
CA ILE A 258 15.10 6.18 -1.12
C ILE A 258 16.21 5.59 -0.27
N SER A 259 15.89 5.09 0.93
CA SER A 259 16.93 4.64 1.85
C SER A 259 16.63 3.44 2.72
N ALA A 260 17.65 2.67 3.08
CA ALA A 260 17.51 1.52 3.99
C ALA A 260 16.47 0.48 3.53
N ASN A 261 16.27 0.32 2.22
CA ASN A 261 15.41 -0.72 1.67
C ASN A 261 16.22 -1.96 1.30
N VAL A 262 15.56 -3.12 1.36
CA VAL A 262 16.05 -4.36 0.74
C VAL A 262 15.29 -4.54 -0.56
N ILE A 263 16.02 -4.47 -1.68
CA ILE A 263 15.47 -4.53 -3.03
C ILE A 263 16.10 -5.74 -3.72
N ALA A 264 15.31 -6.80 -3.93
CA ALA A 264 15.86 -8.09 -4.34
C ALA A 264 15.09 -8.73 -5.48
N HIS A 265 15.79 -9.42 -6.38
CA HIS A 265 15.20 -10.35 -7.35
C HIS A 265 14.15 -9.78 -8.33
N ASN A 266 13.98 -8.46 -8.34
CA ASN A 266 13.13 -7.77 -9.30
C ASN A 266 13.76 -7.78 -10.70
N GLY A 267 12.99 -7.42 -11.72
CA GLY A 267 13.49 -7.13 -13.07
C GLY A 267 14.60 -6.06 -13.01
N ALA A 268 14.22 -4.83 -12.66
CA ALA A 268 15.14 -3.73 -12.37
C ALA A 268 14.94 -3.23 -10.92
N GLY A 269 15.96 -2.61 -10.33
CA GLY A 269 15.92 -2.21 -8.91
C GLY A 269 15.23 -0.86 -8.73
N VAL A 270 16.00 0.22 -8.81
CA VAL A 270 15.51 1.59 -8.80
C VAL A 270 15.81 2.23 -10.16
N ASP A 271 14.81 2.86 -10.78
CA ASP A 271 14.97 3.66 -12.00
C ASP A 271 14.54 5.10 -11.72
N LEU A 272 15.49 6.03 -11.87
CA LEU A 272 15.26 7.47 -11.71
C LEU A 272 15.22 8.14 -13.08
N VAL A 273 14.04 8.50 -13.53
CA VAL A 273 13.81 9.26 -14.76
C VAL A 273 13.31 10.64 -14.36
N ASP A 274 13.91 11.71 -14.91
CA ASP A 274 13.44 13.07 -14.61
C ASP A 274 13.36 13.39 -13.11
N ALA A 275 14.40 12.98 -12.37
CA ALA A 275 14.47 13.11 -10.91
C ALA A 275 15.60 14.06 -10.47
N HIS A 276 15.29 14.98 -9.56
CA HIS A 276 16.20 16.05 -9.16
C HIS A 276 16.43 16.17 -7.65
N GLY A 277 17.69 16.27 -7.23
CA GLY A 277 17.98 16.49 -5.80
C GLY A 277 17.59 15.32 -4.90
N CYS A 278 17.50 14.10 -5.47
CA CYS A 278 17.13 12.90 -4.73
C CYS A 278 18.36 12.18 -4.16
N ALA A 279 18.14 11.37 -3.12
CA ALA A 279 19.16 10.54 -2.49
C ALA A 279 18.78 9.07 -2.54
N VAL A 280 19.70 8.22 -2.98
CA VAL A 280 19.59 6.75 -2.91
C VAL A 280 20.68 6.24 -1.97
N SER A 281 20.29 5.84 -0.76
CA SER A 281 21.28 5.56 0.29
C SER A 281 21.00 4.36 1.18
N ALA A 282 22.05 3.67 1.62
CA ALA A 282 21.93 2.54 2.56
C ALA A 282 20.98 1.41 2.10
N ASN A 283 20.71 1.27 0.80
CA ASN A 283 19.89 0.19 0.27
C ASN A 283 20.73 -1.06 0.01
N THR A 284 20.10 -2.22 0.13
CA THR A 284 20.67 -3.50 -0.30
C THR A 284 20.01 -3.92 -1.60
N PHE A 285 20.79 -4.01 -2.67
CA PHE A 285 20.38 -4.50 -3.97
C PHE A 285 20.97 -5.90 -4.18
N THR A 286 20.13 -6.92 -4.08
CA THR A 286 20.58 -8.31 -4.17
C THR A 286 19.94 -9.01 -5.36
N ILE A 287 20.73 -9.74 -6.15
CA ILE A 287 20.26 -10.57 -7.28
C ILE A 287 19.35 -9.82 -8.27
N MET A 288 19.73 -8.59 -8.61
CA MET A 288 18.99 -7.77 -9.57
C MET A 288 19.15 -8.30 -10.99
N LYS A 289 18.03 -8.63 -11.66
CA LYS A 289 18.04 -9.28 -12.99
C LYS A 289 18.60 -8.38 -14.10
N GLN A 290 18.35 -7.07 -14.01
CA GLN A 290 18.84 -6.05 -14.93
C GLN A 290 19.84 -5.13 -14.23
N HIS A 291 19.55 -3.82 -14.12
CA HIS A 291 20.33 -2.88 -13.31
C HIS A 291 19.74 -2.79 -11.90
N ALA A 292 20.60 -2.62 -10.90
CA ALA A 292 20.16 -2.38 -9.53
C ALA A 292 19.73 -0.94 -9.30
N LEU A 293 20.47 0.01 -9.91
CA LEU A 293 20.11 1.42 -9.91
C LEU A 293 20.39 1.99 -11.30
N ARG A 294 19.45 2.72 -11.85
CA ARG A 294 19.65 3.57 -13.01
C ARG A 294 19.33 5.01 -12.67
N ILE A 295 20.22 5.91 -13.07
CA ILE A 295 20.00 7.35 -13.08
C ILE A 295 19.91 7.76 -14.55
N GLY A 296 18.68 7.89 -15.02
CA GLY A 296 18.34 8.11 -16.41
C GLY A 296 18.31 9.58 -16.83
N LYS A 297 17.83 9.78 -18.06
CA LYS A 297 17.69 11.09 -18.70
C LYS A 297 16.95 12.07 -17.81
N ASN A 298 17.31 13.35 -17.97
CA ASN A 298 16.75 14.48 -17.23
C ASN A 298 16.94 14.40 -15.71
N SER A 299 17.60 13.39 -15.15
CA SER A 299 17.89 13.35 -13.72
C SER A 299 19.17 14.12 -13.40
N GLY A 300 19.23 14.73 -12.21
CA GLY A 300 20.48 15.29 -11.71
C GLY A 300 20.46 15.80 -10.27
N ARG A 301 21.63 16.19 -9.75
CA ARG A 301 21.84 16.48 -8.32
C ARG A 301 21.52 15.26 -7.45
N ILE A 302 21.93 14.09 -7.92
CA ILE A 302 21.64 12.81 -7.26
C ILE A 302 22.81 12.40 -6.39
N THR A 303 22.51 11.98 -5.16
CA THR A 303 23.50 11.36 -4.27
C THR A 303 23.23 9.87 -4.12
N VAL A 304 24.24 9.05 -4.39
CA VAL A 304 24.21 7.60 -4.22
C VAL A 304 25.26 7.19 -3.20
N THR A 305 24.85 6.74 -2.02
CA THR A 305 25.82 6.45 -0.94
C THR A 305 25.47 5.31 0.01
N GLY A 306 26.48 4.55 0.43
CA GLY A 306 26.29 3.50 1.43
C GLY A 306 25.46 2.31 0.96
N ASN A 307 25.22 2.15 -0.35
CA ASN A 307 24.45 1.02 -0.87
C ASN A 307 25.33 -0.22 -1.06
N ASN A 308 24.73 -1.39 -0.92
CA ASN A 308 25.33 -2.67 -1.24
C ASN A 308 24.70 -3.26 -2.50
N PHE A 309 25.52 -3.58 -3.50
CA PHE A 309 25.14 -4.21 -4.76
C PHE A 309 25.77 -5.60 -4.81
N SER A 310 24.96 -6.66 -4.75
CA SER A 310 25.49 -8.02 -4.63
C SER A 310 24.68 -9.09 -5.35
N ASN A 311 25.34 -10.20 -5.65
CA ASN A 311 24.69 -11.47 -5.98
C ASN A 311 24.26 -12.22 -4.70
N SER A 312 23.98 -13.52 -4.81
CA SER A 312 23.58 -14.38 -3.70
C SER A 312 24.74 -15.12 -3.01
N TYR A 313 25.94 -14.52 -2.97
CA TYR A 313 27.10 -15.09 -2.27
C TYR A 313 26.85 -15.25 -0.77
N MET A 314 27.28 -16.40 -0.21
CA MET A 314 27.08 -16.76 1.20
C MET A 314 28.39 -16.96 1.97
N GLY A 315 29.55 -16.69 1.36
CA GLY A 315 30.85 -17.06 1.92
C GLY A 315 31.42 -18.37 1.38
N ASP A 316 32.70 -18.62 1.63
CA ASP A 316 33.43 -19.85 1.27
C ASP A 316 33.32 -20.26 -0.22
N GLY A 317 33.25 -19.30 -1.14
CA GLY A 317 33.07 -19.60 -2.57
C GLY A 317 31.67 -20.11 -2.94
N LYS A 318 30.69 -20.06 -2.02
CA LYS A 318 29.34 -20.59 -2.23
C LYS A 318 28.36 -19.49 -2.60
N VAL A 319 27.53 -19.77 -3.61
CA VAL A 319 26.44 -18.91 -4.06
C VAL A 319 25.12 -19.67 -3.92
N LYS A 320 24.07 -19.04 -3.36
CA LYS A 320 22.79 -19.72 -3.07
C LYS A 320 21.98 -20.00 -4.32
N ARG A 321 21.88 -19.00 -5.22
CA ARG A 321 21.10 -19.06 -6.45
C ARG A 321 22.06 -19.33 -7.61
N ALA A 322 22.08 -20.55 -8.15
CA ALA A 322 22.99 -20.95 -9.22
C ALA A 322 22.31 -20.99 -10.60
N LEU A 323 23.13 -20.94 -11.67
CA LEU A 323 22.80 -21.16 -13.09
C LEU A 323 21.85 -20.15 -13.77
N LYS A 324 20.63 -19.97 -13.28
CA LYS A 324 19.59 -19.12 -13.92
C LYS A 324 19.24 -17.84 -13.16
N ASP A 325 19.72 -17.74 -11.93
CA ASP A 325 19.37 -16.67 -10.98
C ASP A 325 20.64 -16.09 -10.34
N LEU A 326 21.73 -16.07 -11.13
CA LEU A 326 23.01 -15.46 -10.77
C LEU A 326 23.05 -13.97 -11.07
N SER A 327 22.09 -13.45 -11.84
CA SER A 327 22.08 -12.07 -12.32
C SER A 327 22.19 -11.09 -11.15
N ALA A 328 23.16 -10.18 -11.25
CA ALA A 328 23.36 -9.12 -10.29
C ALA A 328 23.81 -7.86 -11.02
N GLY A 329 22.85 -6.94 -11.16
CA GLY A 329 23.03 -5.62 -11.76
C GLY A 329 23.84 -4.64 -10.92
N GLY A 330 24.65 -3.82 -11.58
CA GLY A 330 25.30 -2.65 -10.99
C GLY A 330 24.48 -1.36 -11.13
N LEU A 331 25.20 -0.24 -11.12
CA LEU A 331 24.71 1.12 -11.36
C LEU A 331 24.85 1.51 -12.84
N VAL A 332 23.81 2.10 -13.42
CA VAL A 332 23.81 2.69 -14.76
C VAL A 332 23.61 4.20 -14.67
N LEU A 333 24.50 4.97 -15.28
CA LEU A 333 24.34 6.41 -15.51
C LEU A 333 24.00 6.62 -16.99
N ASP A 334 22.82 7.15 -17.27
CA ASP A 334 22.30 7.26 -18.64
C ASP A 334 21.83 8.68 -18.94
N SER A 335 22.68 9.43 -19.64
CA SER A 335 22.41 10.83 -20.03
C SER A 335 22.00 11.72 -18.84
N THR A 336 22.69 11.59 -17.71
CA THR A 336 22.42 12.30 -16.44
C THR A 336 23.48 13.37 -16.12
N GLN A 337 23.24 14.21 -15.13
CA GLN A 337 24.17 15.24 -14.70
C GLN A 337 24.23 15.45 -13.19
N ASP A 338 25.35 15.98 -12.70
CA ASP A 338 25.53 16.36 -11.29
C ASP A 338 25.25 15.20 -10.33
N VAL A 339 25.95 14.07 -10.54
CA VAL A 339 25.76 12.84 -9.75
C VAL A 339 26.98 12.56 -8.90
N THR A 340 26.78 12.33 -7.60
CA THR A 340 27.84 11.85 -6.69
C THR A 340 27.55 10.42 -6.26
N VAL A 341 28.51 9.53 -6.50
CA VAL A 341 28.47 8.12 -6.10
C VAL A 341 29.62 7.85 -5.13
N THR A 342 29.32 7.61 -3.86
CA THR A 342 30.36 7.46 -2.84
C THR A 342 30.05 6.48 -1.72
N GLY A 343 31.04 5.71 -1.27
CA GLY A 343 30.88 4.80 -0.14
C GLY A 343 29.98 3.59 -0.43
N ASN A 344 29.85 3.18 -1.69
CA ASN A 344 29.06 2.00 -2.07
C ASN A 344 29.94 0.76 -2.24
N VAL A 345 29.36 -0.42 -2.06
CA VAL A 345 30.00 -1.72 -2.29
C VAL A 345 29.36 -2.40 -3.50
N PHE A 346 30.18 -2.79 -4.47
CA PHE A 346 29.79 -3.56 -5.65
C PHE A 346 30.54 -4.89 -5.63
N SER A 347 29.85 -6.01 -5.40
CA SER A 347 30.47 -7.32 -5.20
C SER A 347 29.73 -8.45 -5.90
N GLY A 348 30.45 -9.32 -6.60
CA GLY A 348 29.86 -10.52 -7.23
C GLY A 348 28.88 -10.22 -8.37
N LEU A 349 28.97 -9.02 -8.97
CA LEU A 349 28.07 -8.61 -10.05
C LEU A 349 28.33 -9.40 -11.34
N THR A 350 27.27 -9.71 -12.08
CA THR A 350 27.37 -10.34 -13.41
C THR A 350 27.53 -9.32 -14.54
N THR A 351 27.51 -8.04 -14.19
CA THR A 351 27.63 -6.89 -15.09
C THR A 351 28.68 -5.92 -14.57
N THR A 352 29.06 -4.94 -15.39
CA THR A 352 29.94 -3.85 -14.96
C THR A 352 29.34 -3.15 -13.73
N ALA A 353 30.16 -2.95 -12.69
CA ALA A 353 29.71 -2.35 -11.44
C ALA A 353 29.08 -0.96 -11.61
N ILE A 354 29.71 -0.11 -12.43
CA ILE A 354 29.18 1.21 -12.81
C ILE A 354 29.37 1.34 -14.32
N SER A 355 28.28 1.50 -15.06
CA SER A 355 28.29 1.73 -16.50
C SER A 355 27.73 3.10 -16.85
N GLN A 356 28.17 3.62 -18.01
CA GLN A 356 27.75 4.93 -18.51
C GLN A 356 27.25 4.80 -19.94
N THR A 357 26.11 5.41 -20.23
CA THR A 357 25.54 5.54 -21.57
C THR A 357 25.13 6.99 -21.83
N GLY A 358 25.16 7.41 -23.09
CA GLY A 358 24.86 8.80 -23.47
C GLY A 358 25.86 9.82 -22.92
N ASP A 359 25.44 11.09 -22.88
CA ASP A 359 26.26 12.22 -22.44
C ASP A 359 26.03 12.51 -20.95
N ASN A 360 26.97 12.08 -20.10
CA ASN A 360 26.90 12.26 -18.65
C ASN A 360 27.82 13.42 -18.20
N LYS A 361 27.33 14.31 -17.33
CA LYS A 361 28.06 15.54 -16.92
C LYS A 361 28.26 15.63 -15.41
N HIS A 362 29.42 16.13 -14.99
CA HIS A 362 29.75 16.38 -13.58
C HIS A 362 29.47 15.16 -12.67
N VAL A 363 29.91 13.98 -13.11
CA VAL A 363 29.80 12.74 -12.33
C VAL A 363 31.04 12.59 -11.46
N GLN A 364 30.86 12.43 -10.15
CA GLN A 364 31.92 12.13 -9.20
C GLN A 364 31.76 10.72 -8.65
N LEU A 365 32.78 9.88 -8.84
CA LEU A 365 32.87 8.53 -8.28
C LEU A 365 34.03 8.52 -7.27
N ASN A 366 33.75 8.38 -5.97
CA ASN A 366 34.79 8.43 -4.94
C ASN A 366 34.54 7.47 -3.79
N GLY A 367 35.55 6.72 -3.35
CA GLY A 367 35.46 5.86 -2.17
C GLY A 367 34.45 4.71 -2.32
N ASN A 368 34.24 4.20 -3.53
CA ASN A 368 33.44 3.00 -3.77
C ASN A 368 34.36 1.77 -3.78
N VAL A 369 33.87 0.65 -3.22
CA VAL A 369 34.57 -0.65 -3.24
C VAL A 369 34.01 -1.49 -4.37
N ILE A 370 34.88 -1.94 -5.27
CA ILE A 370 34.52 -2.86 -6.36
C ILE A 370 35.32 -4.13 -6.15
N VAL A 371 34.62 -5.25 -5.90
CA VAL A 371 35.21 -6.56 -5.72
C VAL A 371 34.92 -7.39 -6.98
N SER A 372 35.96 -7.68 -7.77
CA SER A 372 35.84 -8.50 -8.99
C SER A 372 35.83 -9.99 -8.66
N ASP A 373 34.84 -10.72 -9.19
CA ASP A 373 34.68 -12.17 -9.30
C ASP A 373 35.01 -13.05 -8.06
N ASP A 374 33.96 -13.44 -7.32
CA ASP A 374 33.85 -14.78 -6.74
C ASP A 374 33.41 -15.74 -7.86
N LYS A 375 34.26 -15.98 -8.85
CA LYS A 375 33.99 -17.08 -9.80
C LYS A 375 33.98 -18.37 -8.97
N PRO A 376 32.89 -19.17 -9.00
CA PRO A 376 32.97 -20.53 -8.50
C PRO A 376 34.16 -21.19 -9.21
N ALA A 377 35.06 -21.82 -8.44
CA ALA A 377 36.12 -22.62 -9.04
C ALA A 377 35.48 -23.53 -10.10
N GLU A 378 35.95 -23.46 -11.34
CA GLU A 378 35.51 -24.40 -12.36
C GLU A 378 35.61 -25.80 -11.77
N GLU A 379 34.48 -26.49 -11.60
CA GLU A 379 34.52 -27.93 -11.41
C GLU A 379 35.19 -28.48 -12.66
N SER A 380 36.48 -28.76 -12.52
CA SER A 380 37.28 -29.45 -13.52
C SER A 380 36.53 -30.74 -13.84
N LYS A 381 35.85 -30.77 -14.99
CA LYS A 381 35.32 -32.00 -15.55
C LYS A 381 36.50 -32.97 -15.70
N LYS A 382 36.55 -33.96 -14.83
CA LYS A 382 37.33 -35.19 -15.03
C LYS A 382 36.39 -36.28 -15.50
#